data_AF-X5R1M0-F1
#
_entry.id   AF-X5R1M0-F1
#
_cell.length_a   1.000
_cell.length_b   1.000
_cell.length_c   1.000
_cell.angle_alpha   90.00
_cell.angle_beta   90.00
_cell.angle_gamma   90.00
#
_symmetry.space_group_name_H-M   'P 1'
#
loop_
_entity.id
_entity.type
_entity.pdbx_description
1 polymer ?
#
loop_
_entity_poly.entity_id
_entity_poly.type
_entity_poly.pdbx_seq_one_letter_code
_entity_poly.pdbx_strand_id
1 'polypeptide(L)'
;MVTVLTEGLHPGEAIMSEAHWHRSREAVKIAFSQTIVANSLIAKKAVVADIVATAAADAGNTAGGGALTLANPAVSSKVKDGVYNVICTEPATNAGTFEVFDPSGKSIGKATVGVAFTKEIKFTIADATDFVAGDRFTVTVAADGVDYEWVAFDPTATDGAEIPGGYAIYPATTPADARIGIAAIVREAELNGNCIAWPAGITAGQKADATQELEKLQIILRN
;
A
#
# COMPACT_ATOMS: atom_id res chain seq x y z
N MET A 1 -14.59 44.16 -18.70
CA MET A 1 -13.85 42.93 -18.35
C MET A 1 -14.41 41.80 -19.19
N VAL A 2 -13.56 41.05 -19.89
CA VAL A 2 -14.00 39.86 -20.63
C VAL A 2 -14.22 38.74 -19.62
N THR A 3 -15.41 38.14 -19.61
CA THR A 3 -15.67 36.95 -18.81
C THR A 3 -14.92 35.78 -19.44
N VAL A 4 -13.92 35.25 -18.73
CA VAL A 4 -13.26 34.01 -19.12
C VAL A 4 -14.18 32.86 -18.74
N LEU A 5 -14.63 32.08 -19.73
CA LEU A 5 -15.35 30.84 -19.51
C LEU A 5 -14.33 29.71 -19.47
N THR A 6 -14.21 29.04 -18.32
CA THR A 6 -13.35 27.88 -18.15
C THR A 6 -14.22 26.63 -18.22
N GLU A 7 -13.97 25.76 -19.20
CA GLU A 7 -14.53 24.42 -19.21
C GLU A 7 -13.70 23.54 -18.25
N GLY A 8 -14.37 22.95 -17.27
CA GLY A 8 -13.75 22.03 -16.32
C GLY A 8 -13.70 20.61 -16.88
N LEU A 9 -12.86 19.77 -16.28
CA LEU A 9 -12.86 18.34 -16.53
C LEU A 9 -14.18 17.72 -16.05
N HIS A 10 -14.90 17.02 -16.93
CA HIS A 10 -16.11 16.28 -16.59
C HIS A 10 -15.81 14.84 -16.18
N PRO A 11 -16.67 14.22 -15.35
CA PRO A 11 -16.51 12.84 -14.92
C PRO A 11 -16.31 11.84 -16.07
N GLY A 12 -15.22 11.08 -16.03
CA GLY A 12 -14.95 9.98 -16.96
C GLY A 12 -14.33 10.40 -18.30
N GLU A 13 -14.00 11.68 -18.51
CA GLU A 13 -13.40 12.15 -19.76
C GLU A 13 -12.06 11.49 -20.11
N ALA A 14 -11.32 11.00 -19.11
CA ALA A 14 -10.07 10.31 -19.36
C ALA A 14 -10.27 8.87 -19.87
N ILE A 15 -11.46 8.27 -19.78
CA ILE A 15 -11.65 6.85 -20.10
C ILE A 15 -11.64 6.65 -21.62
N MET A 16 -10.63 5.93 -22.13
CA MET A 16 -10.55 5.57 -23.54
C MET A 16 -11.10 4.17 -23.79
N SER A 17 -10.75 3.22 -22.93
CA SER A 17 -11.32 1.88 -22.92
C SER A 17 -11.31 1.27 -21.52
N GLU A 18 -12.22 0.34 -21.29
CA GLU A 18 -12.29 -0.44 -20.05
C GLU A 18 -12.69 -1.88 -20.37
N ALA A 19 -12.34 -2.81 -19.49
CA ALA A 19 -12.68 -4.21 -19.64
C ALA A 19 -14.20 -4.44 -19.58
N HIS A 20 -14.62 -5.58 -20.12
CA HIS A 20 -16.03 -5.93 -20.23
C HIS A 20 -16.75 -5.91 -18.87
N TRP A 21 -17.96 -5.33 -18.88
CA TRP A 21 -18.86 -5.22 -17.72
C TRP A 21 -18.26 -4.42 -16.57
N HIS A 22 -18.23 -5.00 -15.37
CA HIS A 22 -17.81 -4.34 -14.13
C HIS A 22 -16.42 -4.80 -13.67
N ARG A 23 -15.59 -5.31 -14.58
CA ARG A 23 -14.24 -5.80 -14.21
C ARG A 23 -13.33 -4.65 -13.81
N SER A 24 -13.34 -3.56 -14.58
CA SER A 24 -12.50 -2.40 -14.32
C SER A 24 -13.03 -1.50 -13.22
N ARG A 25 -14.36 -1.43 -13.09
CA ARG A 25 -15.05 -0.50 -12.18
C ARG A 25 -15.33 -1.16 -10.84
N GLU A 26 -15.04 -0.45 -9.77
CA GLU A 26 -15.37 -0.85 -8.41
C GLU A 26 -16.08 0.29 -7.65
N ALA A 27 -17.01 -0.08 -6.78
CA ALA A 27 -17.64 0.86 -5.86
C ALA A 27 -16.73 1.03 -4.65
N VAL A 28 -15.97 2.13 -4.62
CA VAL A 28 -14.98 2.41 -3.58
C VAL A 28 -15.55 3.37 -2.54
N LYS A 29 -15.21 3.16 -1.27
CA LYS A 29 -15.57 4.08 -0.17
C LYS A 29 -14.37 4.98 0.14
N ILE A 30 -14.53 6.27 -0.08
CA ILE A 30 -13.54 7.29 0.24
C ILE A 30 -13.53 7.51 1.76
N ALA A 31 -12.34 7.58 2.35
CA ALA A 31 -12.12 7.86 3.77
C ALA A 31 -12.68 9.24 4.18
N PHE A 32 -12.80 9.50 5.49
CA PHE A 32 -13.24 10.80 5.99
C PHE A 32 -12.20 11.90 5.70
N SER A 33 -12.65 13.17 5.70
CA SER A 33 -11.80 14.34 5.47
C SER A 33 -10.98 14.33 4.16
N GLN A 34 -11.48 13.68 3.11
CA GLN A 34 -10.91 13.69 1.77
C GLN A 34 -11.65 14.65 0.83
N THR A 35 -10.90 15.22 -0.12
CA THR A 35 -11.45 15.89 -1.30
C THR A 35 -10.89 15.21 -2.54
N ILE A 36 -11.76 14.54 -3.29
CA ILE A 36 -11.46 13.88 -4.56
C ILE A 36 -12.04 14.71 -5.68
N VAL A 37 -11.20 15.06 -6.66
CA VAL A 37 -11.61 15.76 -7.87
C VAL A 37 -11.98 14.71 -8.93
N ALA A 38 -12.93 15.04 -9.80
CA ALA A 38 -13.22 14.18 -10.95
C ALA A 38 -11.94 13.97 -11.78
N ASN A 39 -11.75 12.76 -12.29
CA ASN A 39 -10.59 12.37 -13.09
C ASN A 39 -9.24 12.35 -12.35
N SER A 40 -9.22 12.43 -11.01
CA SER A 40 -7.98 12.33 -10.24
C SER A 40 -7.60 10.87 -9.96
N LEU A 41 -6.36 10.67 -9.51
CA LEU A 41 -5.93 9.38 -8.98
C LEU A 41 -6.33 9.24 -7.50
N ILE A 42 -6.57 8.01 -7.09
CA ILE A 42 -6.84 7.63 -5.69
C ILE A 42 -5.86 6.55 -5.28
N ALA A 43 -5.54 6.50 -3.99
CA ALA A 43 -4.65 5.51 -3.40
C ALA A 43 -5.42 4.59 -2.45
N LYS A 44 -4.96 3.35 -2.33
CA LYS A 44 -5.52 2.36 -1.41
C LYS A 44 -4.57 2.23 -0.21
N LYS A 45 -5.00 2.73 0.94
CA LYS A 45 -4.19 2.83 2.16
C LYS A 45 -4.68 1.87 3.23
N ALA A 46 -3.76 1.17 3.90
CA ALA A 46 -4.13 0.21 4.93
C ALA A 46 -4.48 0.91 6.26
N VAL A 47 -5.60 0.54 6.86
CA VAL A 47 -6.07 1.01 8.17
C VAL A 47 -5.40 0.16 9.25
N VAL A 48 -4.28 0.64 9.75
CA VAL A 48 -3.38 -0.08 10.67
C VAL A 48 -4.10 -0.64 11.92
N ALA A 49 -5.17 0.02 12.37
CA ALA A 49 -5.92 -0.39 13.56
C ALA A 49 -6.75 -1.68 13.34
N ASP A 50 -7.14 -1.97 12.10
CA ASP A 50 -8.03 -3.08 11.77
C ASP A 50 -7.24 -4.33 11.33
N ILE A 51 -5.94 -4.18 11.04
CA ILE A 51 -5.09 -5.25 10.52
C ILE A 51 -4.55 -6.12 11.66
N VAL A 52 -4.74 -7.44 11.52
CA VAL A 52 -4.21 -8.43 12.46
C VAL A 52 -2.93 -9.04 11.90
N ALA A 53 -1.84 -8.94 12.65
CA ALA A 53 -0.60 -9.63 12.37
C ALA A 53 -0.33 -10.68 13.45
N THR A 54 0.07 -11.89 13.03
CA THR A 54 0.43 -12.99 13.93
C THR A 54 1.82 -13.49 13.59
N ALA A 55 2.66 -13.65 14.61
CA ALA A 55 4.01 -14.17 14.44
C ALA A 55 4.09 -15.63 14.89
N ALA A 56 4.81 -16.44 14.13
CA ALA A 56 5.10 -17.83 14.45
C ALA A 56 6.56 -18.17 14.16
N ALA A 57 7.19 -18.89 15.07
CA ALA A 57 8.49 -19.53 14.83
C ALA A 57 8.28 -20.83 14.05
N ASP A 58 9.18 -21.14 13.13
CA ASP A 58 9.14 -22.44 12.44
C ASP A 58 9.53 -23.56 13.41
N ALA A 59 8.85 -24.69 13.30
CA ALA A 59 9.10 -25.87 14.15
C ALA A 59 10.50 -26.47 13.92
N GLY A 60 11.10 -26.22 12.76
CA GLY A 60 12.46 -26.63 12.43
C GLY A 60 13.55 -25.69 12.94
N ASN A 61 13.21 -24.57 13.60
CA ASN A 61 14.21 -23.73 14.24
C ASN A 61 14.94 -24.51 15.33
N THR A 62 16.22 -24.20 15.54
CA THR A 62 16.99 -24.76 16.66
C THR A 62 16.17 -24.63 17.94
N ALA A 63 15.92 -25.74 18.63
CA ALA A 63 14.89 -25.84 19.66
C ALA A 63 15.08 -24.76 20.75
N GLY A 64 14.29 -23.69 20.68
CA GLY A 64 14.36 -22.54 21.60
C GLY A 64 15.09 -21.29 21.08
N GLY A 65 15.26 -21.09 19.77
CA GLY A 65 16.05 -19.99 19.19
C GLY A 65 15.71 -18.58 19.66
N GLY A 66 14.46 -18.28 20.00
CA GLY A 66 14.06 -16.97 20.50
C GLY A 66 12.62 -16.62 20.16
N ALA A 67 12.16 -15.44 20.56
CA ALA A 67 10.78 -15.00 20.35
C ALA A 67 10.74 -13.73 19.51
N LEU A 68 9.91 -13.75 18.45
CA LEU A 68 9.56 -12.54 17.71
C LEU A 68 8.33 -11.91 18.36
N THR A 69 8.49 -10.73 18.94
CA THR A 69 7.40 -9.96 19.53
C THR A 69 6.99 -8.84 18.60
N LEU A 70 5.71 -8.80 18.23
CA LEU A 70 5.15 -7.72 17.41
C LEU A 70 5.00 -6.43 18.24
N ALA A 71 5.24 -5.28 17.61
CA ALA A 71 4.98 -3.99 18.23
C ALA A 71 3.47 -3.68 18.27
N ASN A 72 3.08 -2.61 18.97
CA ASN A 72 1.73 -2.05 18.87
C ASN A 72 1.79 -0.59 18.39
N PRO A 73 1.26 -0.25 17.20
CA PRO A 73 0.68 -1.16 16.21
C PRO A 73 1.72 -2.06 15.54
N ALA A 74 1.31 -3.27 15.14
CA ALA A 74 2.20 -4.30 14.59
C ALA A 74 2.64 -4.04 13.13
N VAL A 75 1.90 -3.18 12.42
CA VAL A 75 2.12 -2.91 10.99
C VAL A 75 2.14 -1.41 10.72
N SER A 76 2.49 -1.04 9.49
CA SER A 76 2.31 0.30 8.94
C SER A 76 1.25 0.29 7.85
N SER A 77 0.81 1.47 7.40
CA SER A 77 -0.20 1.60 6.35
C SER A 77 0.27 1.17 4.96
N LYS A 78 1.55 0.80 4.82
CA LYS A 78 2.16 0.20 3.62
C LYS A 78 2.17 -1.33 3.63
N VAL A 79 1.61 -1.95 4.66
CA VAL A 79 1.64 -3.40 4.79
C VAL A 79 0.87 -4.07 3.66
N LYS A 80 1.42 -5.18 3.17
CA LYS A 80 0.81 -6.06 2.18
C LYS A 80 0.15 -7.21 2.91
N ASP A 81 -0.98 -7.67 2.40
CA ASP A 81 -1.59 -8.91 2.84
C ASP A 81 -0.68 -10.11 2.52
N GLY A 82 -0.64 -11.10 3.41
CA GLY A 82 0.09 -12.34 3.23
C GLY A 82 1.20 -12.59 4.25
N VAL A 83 2.08 -13.54 3.91
CA VAL A 83 3.10 -14.06 4.83
C VAL A 83 4.45 -13.38 4.57
N TYR A 84 4.94 -12.68 5.59
CA TYR A 84 6.31 -12.16 5.63
C TYR A 84 7.25 -13.22 6.20
N ASN A 85 8.37 -13.46 5.52
CA ASN A 85 9.38 -14.42 5.96
C ASN A 85 10.59 -13.68 6.55
N VAL A 86 10.98 -14.05 7.77
CA VAL A 86 12.12 -13.46 8.47
C VAL A 86 13.15 -14.57 8.66
N ILE A 87 14.27 -14.53 7.93
CA ILE A 87 15.23 -15.64 7.85
C ILE A 87 16.58 -15.20 8.41
N CYS A 88 17.16 -15.98 9.32
CA CYS A 88 18.50 -15.73 9.85
C CYS A 88 19.54 -15.97 8.76
N THR A 89 20.31 -14.93 8.40
CA THR A 89 21.35 -14.99 7.37
C THR A 89 22.75 -14.99 7.97
N GLU A 90 22.97 -14.22 9.04
CA GLU A 90 24.24 -14.13 9.75
C GLU A 90 24.01 -14.45 11.23
N PRO A 91 24.18 -15.71 11.65
CA PRO A 91 24.10 -16.08 13.06
C PRO A 91 25.28 -15.52 13.84
N ALA A 92 25.05 -15.12 15.09
CA ALA A 92 26.08 -14.65 16.00
C ALA A 92 25.79 -15.12 17.44
N THR A 93 26.81 -15.18 18.29
CA THR A 93 26.60 -15.57 19.70
C THR A 93 25.80 -14.49 20.44
N ASN A 94 24.68 -14.88 21.04
CA ASN A 94 23.66 -14.01 21.64
C ASN A 94 23.15 -12.87 20.71
N ALA A 95 23.20 -13.10 19.39
CA ALA A 95 22.82 -12.10 18.39
C ALA A 95 22.47 -12.77 17.04
N GLY A 96 22.09 -11.96 16.06
CA GLY A 96 21.89 -12.46 14.71
C GLY A 96 21.33 -11.39 13.80
N THR A 97 21.64 -11.52 12.52
CA THR A 97 21.02 -10.71 11.47
C THR A 97 20.03 -11.56 10.70
N PHE A 98 18.79 -11.08 10.65
CA PHE A 98 17.70 -11.67 9.91
C PHE A 98 17.38 -10.81 8.69
N GLU A 99 17.18 -11.44 7.55
CA GLU A 99 16.64 -10.77 6.37
C GLU A 99 15.12 -10.95 6.33
N VAL A 100 14.40 -9.85 6.09
CA VAL A 100 12.94 -9.82 6.07
C VAL A 100 12.45 -9.71 4.64
N PHE A 101 11.64 -10.67 4.21
CA PHE A 101 11.02 -10.73 2.90
C PHE A 101 9.51 -10.43 3.00
N ASP A 102 9.02 -9.65 2.06
CA ASP A 102 7.59 -9.39 1.90
C ASP A 102 6.85 -10.59 1.24
N PRO A 103 5.50 -10.58 1.22
CA PRO A 103 4.71 -11.64 0.60
C PRO A 103 4.95 -11.82 -0.91
N SER A 104 5.53 -10.80 -1.58
CA SER A 104 5.96 -10.88 -2.98
C SER A 104 7.39 -11.42 -3.15
N GLY A 105 8.07 -11.78 -2.07
CA GLY A 105 9.44 -12.31 -2.06
C GLY A 105 10.54 -11.25 -2.12
N LYS A 106 10.22 -9.96 -2.00
CA LYS A 106 11.20 -8.87 -2.01
C LYS A 106 11.73 -8.61 -0.60
N SER A 107 13.05 -8.47 -0.47
CA SER A 107 13.68 -8.07 0.80
C SER A 107 13.32 -6.62 1.16
N ILE A 108 12.76 -6.42 2.36
CA ILE A 108 12.38 -5.11 2.89
C ILE A 108 13.41 -4.55 3.88
N GLY A 109 14.42 -5.35 4.23
CA GLY A 109 15.53 -4.93 5.08
C GLY A 109 16.07 -6.04 5.97
N LYS A 110 17.14 -5.70 6.70
CA LYS A 110 17.76 -6.57 7.70
C LYS A 110 17.29 -6.16 9.11
N ALA A 111 16.83 -7.12 9.90
CA ALA A 111 16.53 -6.99 11.32
C ALA A 111 17.68 -7.57 12.14
N THR A 112 18.05 -6.90 13.23
CA THR A 112 19.09 -7.37 14.14
C THR A 112 18.42 -7.78 15.45
N VAL A 113 18.84 -8.92 16.02
CA VAL A 113 18.36 -9.39 17.33
C VAL A 113 18.56 -8.30 18.39
N GLY A 114 17.54 -8.08 19.23
CA GLY A 114 17.53 -7.02 20.25
C GLY A 114 17.26 -5.60 19.73
N VAL A 115 17.16 -5.39 18.41
CA VAL A 115 16.87 -4.08 17.80
C VAL A 115 15.48 -4.07 17.19
N ALA A 116 14.72 -2.99 17.40
CA ALA A 116 13.40 -2.84 16.83
C ALA A 116 13.46 -2.65 15.31
N PHE A 117 12.79 -3.54 14.57
CA PHE A 117 12.59 -3.40 13.15
C PHE A 117 11.31 -2.60 12.90
N THR A 118 11.39 -1.47 12.17
CA THR A 118 10.24 -0.58 11.91
C THR A 118 10.11 -0.27 10.42
N LYS A 119 9.46 -1.18 9.68
CA LYS A 119 9.14 -1.00 8.25
C LYS A 119 7.66 -1.32 8.00
N GLU A 120 7.36 -2.14 6.98
CA GLU A 120 6.00 -2.60 6.67
C GLU A 120 5.38 -3.33 7.87
N ILE A 121 6.14 -4.27 8.44
CA ILE A 121 5.89 -4.93 9.73
C ILE A 121 6.83 -4.37 10.81
N LYS A 122 6.38 -4.41 12.06
CA LYS A 122 7.11 -3.87 13.23
C LYS A 122 7.23 -4.93 14.31
N PHE A 123 8.46 -5.28 14.65
CA PHE A 123 8.74 -6.32 15.64
C PHE A 123 10.13 -6.19 16.25
N THR A 124 10.35 -6.93 17.33
CA THR A 124 11.67 -7.15 17.93
C THR A 124 11.89 -8.64 18.11
N ILE A 125 13.10 -9.11 17.79
CA ILE A 125 13.52 -10.50 18.03
C ILE A 125 14.29 -10.53 19.34
N ALA A 126 13.80 -11.32 20.29
CA ALA A 126 14.52 -11.67 21.51
C ALA A 126 15.35 -12.92 21.26
N ASP A 127 16.57 -12.91 21.79
CA ASP A 127 17.46 -14.05 21.79
C ASP A 127 17.11 -15.03 22.90
N ALA A 128 17.35 -16.32 22.67
CA ALA A 128 17.33 -17.33 23.72
C ALA A 128 18.45 -18.35 23.53
N THR A 129 18.27 -19.32 22.63
CA THR A 129 19.36 -20.20 22.19
C THR A 129 19.92 -19.62 20.91
N ASP A 130 21.26 -19.59 20.75
CA ASP A 130 21.90 -19.03 19.56
C ASP A 130 21.23 -19.51 18.26
N PHE A 131 20.78 -18.55 17.46
CA PHE A 131 20.19 -18.84 16.15
C PHE A 131 21.23 -19.42 15.20
N VAL A 132 20.79 -20.27 14.29
CA VAL A 132 21.61 -20.77 13.18
C VAL A 132 21.13 -20.20 11.85
N ALA A 133 22.03 -20.15 10.86
CA ALA A 133 21.66 -19.72 9.52
C ALA A 133 20.52 -20.62 8.97
N GLY A 134 19.44 -19.99 8.52
CA GLY A 134 18.23 -20.68 8.03
C GLY A 134 17.09 -20.82 9.05
N ASP A 135 17.32 -20.51 10.33
CA ASP A 135 16.22 -20.34 11.29
C ASP A 135 15.29 -19.23 10.79
N ARG A 136 13.97 -19.44 10.93
CA ARG A 136 12.97 -18.55 10.34
C ARG A 136 11.80 -18.24 11.28
N PHE A 137 11.30 -17.02 11.17
CA PHE A 137 10.01 -16.63 11.69
C PHE A 137 9.10 -16.26 10.51
N THR A 138 7.81 -16.53 10.68
CA THR A 138 6.77 -16.09 9.76
C THR A 138 5.89 -15.07 10.47
N VAL A 139 5.59 -13.97 9.80
CA VAL A 139 4.58 -13.01 10.25
C VAL A 139 3.46 -13.04 9.24
N THR A 140 2.34 -13.64 9.62
CA THR A 140 1.13 -13.68 8.80
C THR A 140 0.34 -12.42 9.07
N VAL A 141 0.24 -11.57 8.06
CA VAL A 141 -0.63 -10.40 8.05
C VAL A 141 -1.92 -10.81 7.35
N ALA A 142 -3.04 -10.66 8.04
CA ALA A 142 -4.37 -10.75 7.45
C ALA A 142 -4.89 -9.32 7.29
N ALA A 143 -4.76 -8.77 6.08
CA ALA A 143 -5.32 -7.50 5.69
C ALA A 143 -6.35 -7.75 4.59
N ASP A 144 -7.61 -7.85 5.00
CA ASP A 144 -8.72 -8.07 4.08
C ASP A 144 -9.04 -6.78 3.29
N GLY A 145 -9.79 -6.91 2.21
CA GLY A 145 -10.16 -5.76 1.37
C GLY A 145 -10.91 -4.64 2.12
N VAL A 146 -11.53 -4.95 3.26
CA VAL A 146 -12.23 -3.99 4.14
C VAL A 146 -11.29 -3.19 5.05
N ASP A 147 -10.07 -3.68 5.26
CA ASP A 147 -9.03 -3.05 6.09
C ASP A 147 -8.25 -1.98 5.32
N TYR A 148 -8.66 -1.71 4.09
CA TYR A 148 -8.12 -0.66 3.26
C TYR A 148 -9.15 0.43 3.05
N GLU A 149 -8.69 1.68 3.15
CA GLU A 149 -9.46 2.85 2.81
C GLU A 149 -8.93 3.51 1.54
N TRP A 150 -9.83 4.16 0.80
CA TRP A 150 -9.47 4.90 -0.40
C TRP A 150 -9.30 6.38 -0.05
N VAL A 151 -8.14 6.94 -0.41
CA VAL A 151 -7.76 8.32 -0.13
C VAL A 151 -7.34 9.03 -1.41
N ALA A 152 -7.23 10.35 -1.36
CA ALA A 152 -6.63 11.11 -2.45
C ALA A 152 -5.17 10.64 -2.66
N PHE A 153 -4.76 10.48 -3.91
CA PHE A 153 -3.36 10.24 -4.22
C PHE A 153 -2.52 11.48 -3.84
N ASP A 154 -1.51 11.28 -3.00
CA ASP A 154 -0.57 12.31 -2.56
C ASP A 154 0.86 11.83 -2.81
N PRO A 155 1.55 12.32 -3.85
CA PRO A 155 2.89 11.87 -4.22
C PRO A 155 3.99 12.30 -3.22
N THR A 156 3.64 13.09 -2.19
CA THR A 156 4.56 13.52 -1.13
C THR A 156 4.35 12.74 0.17
N ALA A 157 3.27 11.96 0.26
CA ALA A 157 2.99 11.12 1.39
C ALA A 157 4.03 9.99 1.53
N THR A 158 4.06 9.39 2.71
CA THR A 158 4.95 8.26 3.02
C THR A 158 4.19 7.12 3.69
N ASP A 159 2.87 7.11 3.55
CA ASP A 159 1.92 6.28 4.29
C ASP A 159 1.10 5.36 3.36
N GLY A 160 1.45 5.26 2.09
CA GLY A 160 0.74 4.50 1.07
C GLY A 160 -0.11 5.37 0.14
N ALA A 161 -0.43 6.61 0.52
CA ALA A 161 -1.16 7.54 -0.36
C ALA A 161 -0.33 7.98 -1.58
N GLU A 162 1.00 7.79 -1.54
CA GLU A 162 1.91 8.06 -2.65
C GLU A 162 1.92 6.96 -3.72
N ILE A 163 1.15 5.89 -3.55
CA ILE A 163 1.03 4.80 -4.53
C ILE A 163 -0.38 4.83 -5.10
N PRO A 164 -0.57 5.16 -6.40
CA PRO A 164 -1.90 5.20 -6.99
C PRO A 164 -2.49 3.79 -7.07
N GLY A 165 -3.71 3.65 -6.55
CA GLY A 165 -4.49 2.41 -6.56
C GLY A 165 -5.65 2.41 -7.58
N GLY A 166 -5.91 3.54 -8.24
CA GLY A 166 -6.98 3.66 -9.22
C GLY A 166 -7.24 5.10 -9.67
N TYR A 167 -8.27 5.23 -10.51
CA TYR A 167 -8.74 6.47 -11.10
C TYR A 167 -10.18 6.76 -10.65
N ALA A 168 -10.40 7.93 -10.07
CA ALA A 168 -11.72 8.39 -9.64
C ALA A 168 -12.50 8.94 -10.84
N ILE A 169 -13.64 8.30 -11.14
CA ILE A 169 -14.52 8.76 -12.22
C ILE A 169 -15.29 10.00 -11.76
N TYR A 170 -15.77 9.98 -10.51
CA TYR A 170 -16.61 11.02 -9.93
C TYR A 170 -15.91 11.76 -8.79
N PRO A 171 -16.22 13.04 -8.57
CA PRO A 171 -15.71 13.78 -7.41
C PRO A 171 -16.39 13.33 -6.13
N ALA A 172 -15.73 13.55 -4.99
CA ALA A 172 -16.29 13.36 -3.65
C ALA A 172 -15.66 14.30 -2.64
N THR A 173 -16.47 14.85 -1.75
CA THR A 173 -15.99 15.59 -0.57
C THR A 173 -16.61 14.95 0.66
N THR A 174 -15.78 14.31 1.47
CA THR A 174 -16.23 13.61 2.68
C THR A 174 -16.04 14.48 3.92
N PRO A 175 -17.02 14.53 4.85
CA PRO A 175 -16.85 15.20 6.14
C PRO A 175 -15.90 14.41 7.05
N ALA A 176 -15.63 14.93 8.25
CA ALA A 176 -14.66 14.34 9.20
C ALA A 176 -15.13 13.02 9.85
N ASP A 177 -16.40 12.65 9.68
CA ASP A 177 -17.06 11.55 10.38
C ASP A 177 -17.86 10.61 9.45
N ALA A 178 -17.79 10.80 8.13
CA ALA A 178 -18.49 9.95 7.18
C ALA A 178 -17.65 9.62 5.94
N ARG A 179 -17.95 8.48 5.35
CA ARG A 179 -17.36 7.98 4.10
C ARG A 179 -18.38 8.11 2.96
N ILE A 180 -17.93 8.39 1.75
CA ILE A 180 -18.79 8.48 0.56
C ILE A 180 -18.35 7.42 -0.46
N GLY A 181 -19.34 6.75 -1.07
CA GLY A 181 -19.11 5.80 -2.15
C GLY A 181 -19.01 6.49 -3.50
N ILE A 182 -17.98 6.18 -4.29
CA ILE A 182 -17.88 6.58 -5.69
C ILE A 182 -17.54 5.38 -6.58
N ALA A 183 -17.82 5.49 -7.87
CA ALA A 183 -17.26 4.57 -8.85
C ALA A 183 -15.83 5.00 -9.21
N ALA A 184 -14.91 4.04 -9.18
CA ALA A 184 -13.53 4.21 -9.61
C ALA A 184 -13.12 3.10 -10.56
N ILE A 185 -12.15 3.37 -11.43
CA ILE A 185 -11.43 2.35 -12.19
C ILE A 185 -10.25 1.89 -11.34
N VAL A 186 -10.21 0.60 -11.02
CA VAL A 186 -9.18 0.03 -10.13
C VAL A 186 -8.29 -0.99 -10.85
N ARG A 187 -8.62 -1.37 -12.09
CA ARG A 187 -7.86 -2.30 -12.93
C ARG A 187 -8.29 -2.27 -14.39
N GLU A 188 -7.44 -2.82 -15.27
CA GLU A 188 -7.77 -3.16 -16.67
C GLU A 188 -8.48 -2.04 -17.45
N ALA A 189 -7.80 -0.91 -17.69
CA ALA A 189 -8.37 0.20 -18.46
C ALA A 189 -7.28 0.98 -19.20
N GLU A 190 -7.68 1.69 -20.24
CA GLU A 190 -6.83 2.69 -20.89
C GLU A 190 -7.40 4.08 -20.65
N LEU A 191 -6.56 4.98 -20.15
CA LEU A 191 -6.94 6.36 -19.84
C LEU A 191 -6.10 7.34 -20.65
N ASN A 192 -6.68 8.46 -21.08
CA ASN A 192 -5.97 9.58 -21.66
C ASN A 192 -5.24 10.35 -20.55
N GLY A 193 -3.91 10.28 -20.53
CA GLY A 193 -3.09 10.91 -19.50
C GLY A 193 -3.17 12.43 -19.48
N ASN A 194 -3.59 13.06 -20.58
CA ASN A 194 -3.82 14.50 -20.68
C ASN A 194 -5.10 14.96 -19.98
N CYS A 195 -6.05 14.04 -19.75
CA CYS A 195 -7.32 14.31 -19.08
C CYS A 195 -7.30 13.93 -17.59
N ILE A 196 -6.14 13.48 -17.07
CA ILE A 196 -5.97 13.16 -15.65
C ILE A 196 -5.82 14.44 -14.84
N ALA A 197 -6.64 14.58 -13.81
CA ALA A 197 -6.54 15.65 -12.82
C ALA A 197 -5.40 15.34 -11.83
N TRP A 198 -4.18 15.66 -12.23
CA TRP A 198 -2.99 15.46 -11.41
C TRP A 198 -2.95 16.40 -10.18
N PRO A 199 -2.39 15.96 -9.03
CA PRO A 199 -2.17 16.84 -7.89
C PRO A 199 -1.36 18.09 -8.25
N ALA A 200 -1.71 19.22 -7.63
CA ALA A 200 -1.01 20.48 -7.84
C ALA A 200 0.48 20.34 -7.45
N GLY A 201 1.37 20.82 -8.31
CA GLY A 201 2.81 20.78 -8.06
C GLY A 201 3.48 19.41 -8.25
N ILE A 202 2.78 18.39 -8.77
CA ILE A 202 3.39 17.10 -9.06
C ILE A 202 4.55 17.27 -10.07
N THR A 203 5.67 16.60 -9.79
CA THR A 203 6.85 16.62 -10.65
C THR A 203 6.73 15.63 -11.81
N ALA A 204 7.56 15.79 -12.85
CA ALA A 204 7.62 14.83 -13.95
C ALA A 204 8.04 13.43 -13.48
N GLY A 205 8.96 13.34 -12.51
CA GLY A 205 9.38 12.07 -11.90
C GLY A 205 8.22 11.37 -11.19
N GLN A 206 7.49 12.08 -10.33
CA GLN A 206 6.31 11.54 -9.64
C GLN A 206 5.20 11.09 -10.59
N LYS A 207 4.98 11.80 -11.71
CA LYS A 207 4.04 11.35 -12.75
C LYS A 207 4.50 10.04 -13.39
N ALA A 208 5.79 9.90 -13.68
CA ALA A 208 6.35 8.69 -14.25
C ALA A 208 6.22 7.51 -13.28
N ASP A 209 6.55 7.71 -12.00
CA ASP A 209 6.39 6.69 -10.95
C ASP A 209 4.93 6.27 -10.79
N ALA A 210 4.01 7.25 -10.73
CA ALA A 210 2.57 6.98 -10.66
C ALA A 210 2.06 6.19 -11.87
N THR A 211 2.58 6.49 -13.07
CA THR A 211 2.22 5.76 -14.29
C THR A 211 2.68 4.29 -14.20
N GLN A 212 3.90 4.04 -13.73
CA GLN A 212 4.42 2.67 -13.56
C GLN A 212 3.61 1.88 -12.53
N GLU A 213 3.15 2.50 -11.44
CA GLU A 213 2.30 1.84 -10.45
C GLU A 213 0.91 1.51 -11.03
N LEU A 214 0.31 2.40 -11.82
CA LEU A 214 -0.95 2.13 -12.52
C LEU A 214 -0.83 0.99 -13.53
N GLU A 215 0.30 0.88 -14.23
CA GLU A 215 0.56 -0.21 -15.17
C GLU A 215 0.56 -1.59 -14.48
N LYS A 216 0.99 -1.69 -13.22
CA LYS A 216 0.90 -2.94 -12.43
C LYS A 216 -0.54 -3.37 -12.18
N LEU A 217 -1.48 -2.42 -12.16
CA LEU A 217 -2.92 -2.65 -12.07
C LEU A 217 -3.57 -2.86 -13.45
N GLN A 218 -2.77 -2.85 -14.53
CA GLN A 218 -3.24 -2.86 -15.92
C GLN A 218 -4.09 -1.63 -16.27
N ILE A 219 -3.84 -0.50 -15.61
CA ILE A 219 -4.38 0.81 -16.00
C ILE A 219 -3.29 1.52 -16.81
N ILE A 220 -3.50 1.63 -18.11
CA ILE A 220 -2.50 2.16 -19.05
C ILE A 220 -2.84 3.61 -19.39
N LEU A 221 -1.91 4.52 -19.14
CA LEU A 221 -2.03 5.91 -19.59
C LEU A 221 -1.56 6.03 -21.04
N ARG A 222 -2.43 6.53 -21.93
CA ARG A 222 -2.14 6.87 -23.31
C ARG A 222 -1.96 8.39 -23.39
N ASN A 223 -0.83 8.83 -23.94
CA ASN A 223 -0.49 10.25 -24.12
C ASN A 223 -0.38 10.60 -25.60
#